data_AF-A0A8W8JB35-F1
#
_entry.id   AF-A0A8W8JB35-F1
#
_cell.length_a   1.000
_cell.length_b   1.000
_cell.length_c   1.000
_cell.angle_alpha   90.00
_cell.angle_beta   90.00
_cell.angle_gamma   90.00
#
_symmetry.space_group_name_H-M   'P 1'
#
loop_
_entity.id
_entity.type
_entity.pdbx_description
1 polymer ?
#
loop_
_entity_poly.entity_id
_entity_poly.type
_entity_poly.pdbx_seq_one_letter_code
_entity_poly.pdbx_strand_id
1 'polypeptide(L)'
;MKSSALVVKVVQLIFLCIDTLNANICRSTKGIVECCPGYFWNKIENRCIGCPAGTFGPRCDIACPYPQYGHNCLSKCSCTEDHCDPADGCPGESDVYM
;
A
#
# COMPACT_ATOMS: atom_id res chain seq x y z
N MET A 1 -29.47 -8.20 31.35
CA MET A 1 -29.24 -8.84 30.03
C MET A 1 -28.91 -7.82 28.92
N LYS A 2 -28.01 -6.86 29.17
CA LYS A 2 -27.54 -5.85 28.17
C LYS A 2 -26.03 -5.94 27.90
N SER A 3 -25.31 -6.71 28.73
CA SER A 3 -23.84 -6.84 28.72
C SER A 3 -23.34 -7.73 27.57
N SER A 4 -24.09 -8.77 27.20
CA SER A 4 -23.71 -9.74 26.16
C SER A 4 -23.69 -9.15 24.74
N ALA A 5 -24.61 -8.25 24.39
CA ALA A 5 -24.63 -7.62 23.07
C ALA A 5 -23.47 -6.63 22.87
N LEU A 6 -23.05 -5.94 23.93
CA LEU A 6 -21.90 -5.03 23.90
C LEU A 6 -20.60 -5.81 23.71
N VAL A 7 -20.42 -6.89 24.47
CA VAL A 7 -19.25 -7.78 24.34
C VAL A 7 -19.17 -8.38 22.93
N VAL A 8 -20.30 -8.85 22.38
CA VAL A 8 -20.35 -9.40 21.01
C VAL A 8 -19.96 -8.35 19.97
N LYS A 9 -20.47 -7.11 20.08
CA LYS A 9 -20.09 -6.01 19.17
C LYS A 9 -18.61 -5.65 19.27
N VAL A 10 -18.05 -5.61 20.48
CA VAL A 10 -16.61 -5.33 20.69
C VAL A 10 -15.76 -6.42 20.06
N VAL A 11 -16.09 -7.70 20.26
CA VAL A 11 -15.39 -8.82 19.65
C VAL A 11 -15.46 -8.77 18.13
N GLN A 12 -16.63 -8.46 17.57
CA GLN A 12 -16.83 -8.34 16.13
C GLN A 12 -16.03 -7.17 15.52
N LEU A 13 -15.93 -6.03 16.23
CA LEU A 13 -15.06 -4.92 15.83
C LEU A 13 -13.58 -5.32 15.88
N ILE A 14 -13.15 -6.09 16.88
CA ILE A 14 -11.77 -6.57 16.99
C ILE A 14 -11.42 -7.49 15.81
N PHE A 15 -12.30 -8.44 15.45
CA PHE A 15 -12.10 -9.30 14.29
C PHE A 15 -11.98 -8.49 12.98
N LEU A 16 -12.87 -7.52 12.75
CA LEU A 16 -12.79 -6.63 11.58
C LEU A 16 -11.47 -5.84 11.54
N CYS A 17 -10.95 -5.41 12.70
CA CYS A 17 -9.65 -4.75 12.77
C CYS A 17 -8.47 -5.69 12.48
N ILE A 18 -8.57 -6.98 12.82
CA ILE A 18 -7.55 -7.97 12.51
C ILE A 18 -7.48 -8.21 10.99
N ASP A 19 -8.63 -8.21 10.32
CA ASP A 19 -8.70 -8.35 8.86
C ASP A 19 -8.05 -7.14 8.16
N THR A 20 -8.26 -5.92 8.66
CA THR A 20 -7.62 -4.71 8.08
C THR A 20 -6.11 -4.65 8.31
N LEU A 21 -5.61 -5.22 9.42
CA LEU A 21 -4.17 -5.31 9.70
C LEU A 21 -3.41 -6.22 8.73
N ASN A 22 -4.06 -7.26 8.21
CA ASN A 22 -3.44 -8.26 7.33
C ASN A 22 -3.77 -8.06 5.84
N ALA A 23 -4.49 -7.00 5.48
CA ALA A 23 -4.92 -6.72 4.10
C ALA A 23 -3.76 -6.61 3.09
N ASN A 24 -2.55 -6.31 3.57
CA ASN A 24 -1.36 -6.12 2.74
C ASN A 24 -0.39 -7.31 2.76
N ILE A 25 -0.78 -8.44 3.40
CA ILE A 25 -0.03 -9.70 3.40
C ILE A 25 -0.69 -10.64 2.39
N CYS A 26 0.02 -10.95 1.30
CA CYS A 26 -0.51 -11.81 0.24
C CYS A 26 -0.16 -13.29 0.46
N ARG A 27 0.93 -13.57 1.18
CA ARG A 27 1.32 -14.94 1.53
C ARG A 27 2.02 -14.99 2.88
N SER A 28 1.65 -15.97 3.70
CA SER A 28 2.33 -16.29 4.95
C SER A 28 2.50 -17.80 5.05
N THR A 29 3.74 -18.29 4.96
CA THR A 29 4.05 -19.73 5.00
C THR A 29 5.18 -20.01 5.97
N LYS A 30 4.91 -20.81 7.01
CA LYS A 30 5.90 -21.29 7.99
C LYS A 30 6.82 -20.17 8.54
N GLY A 31 6.27 -18.98 8.80
CA GLY A 31 7.01 -17.84 9.37
C GLY A 31 7.68 -16.92 8.34
N ILE A 32 7.59 -17.22 7.05
CA ILE A 32 7.96 -16.29 5.99
C ILE A 32 6.73 -15.45 5.64
N VAL A 33 6.83 -14.14 5.84
CA VAL A 33 5.79 -13.17 5.49
C VAL A 33 6.16 -12.51 4.17
N GLU A 34 5.27 -12.60 3.19
CA GLU A 34 5.39 -11.95 1.90
C GLU A 34 4.26 -10.92 1.75
N CYS A 35 4.67 -9.66 1.64
CA CYS A 35 3.77 -8.54 1.43
C CYS A 35 3.26 -8.51 -0.01
N CYS A 36 2.09 -7.92 -0.22
CA CYS A 36 1.55 -7.68 -1.56
C CYS A 36 2.43 -6.70 -2.36
N PRO A 37 2.36 -6.72 -3.70
CA PRO A 37 3.07 -5.75 -4.53
C PRO A 37 2.78 -4.31 -4.10
N GLY A 38 3.83 -3.49 -4.03
CA GLY A 38 3.75 -2.12 -3.52
C GLY A 38 3.89 -1.99 -2.01
N TYR A 39 4.10 -3.10 -1.29
CA TYR A 39 4.39 -3.11 0.14
C TYR A 39 5.69 -3.86 0.45
N PHE A 40 6.38 -3.44 1.50
CA PHE A 40 7.58 -4.09 2.03
C PHE A 40 7.42 -4.46 3.50
N TRP A 41 8.15 -5.48 3.94
CA TRP A 41 8.12 -5.91 5.34
C TRP A 41 8.97 -4.99 6.22
N ASN A 42 8.32 -4.26 7.13
CA ASN A 42 9.01 -3.47 8.14
C ASN A 42 9.15 -4.30 9.43
N LYS A 43 10.39 -4.63 9.78
CA LYS A 43 10.72 -5.45 10.97
C LYS A 43 10.49 -4.73 12.30
N ILE A 44 10.52 -3.40 12.31
CA ILE A 44 10.34 -2.58 13.51
C ILE A 44 8.85 -2.47 13.84
N GLU A 45 8.03 -2.18 12.82
CA GLU A 45 6.58 -2.08 12.96
C GLU A 45 5.86 -3.43 12.89
N ASN A 46 6.59 -4.49 12.52
CA ASN A 46 6.08 -5.86 12.35
C ASN A 46 4.83 -5.93 11.44
N ARG A 47 4.86 -5.17 10.35
CA ARG A 47 3.78 -5.10 9.36
C ARG A 47 4.29 -4.77 7.96
N CYS A 48 3.44 -5.01 6.97
CA CYS A 48 3.66 -4.55 5.60
C CYS A 48 3.35 -3.05 5.50
N ILE A 49 4.32 -2.26 5.04
CA ILE A 49 4.20 -0.80 4.84
C ILE A 49 4.24 -0.52 3.34
N GLY A 50 3.46 0.44 2.87
CA GLY A 50 3.46 0.86 1.47
C GLY A 50 4.81 1.44 1.06
N CYS A 51 5.22 1.13 -0.17
CA CYS A 51 6.39 1.74 -0.77
C CYS A 51 6.18 3.25 -0.98
N PRO A 52 7.25 4.05 -0.93
CA PRO A 52 7.19 5.44 -1.38
C PRO A 52 6.64 5.52 -2.80
N ALA A 53 5.95 6.63 -3.12
CA ALA A 53 5.48 6.89 -4.46
C ALA A 53 6.63 6.74 -5.48
N GLY A 54 6.33 6.13 -6.62
CA GLY A 54 7.31 5.88 -7.67
C GLY A 54 8.21 4.67 -7.49
N THR A 55 8.01 3.90 -6.43
CA THR A 55 8.75 2.65 -6.21
C THR A 55 7.83 1.48 -5.87
N PHE A 56 8.28 0.27 -6.18
CA PHE A 56 7.61 -0.98 -5.83
C PHE A 56 8.63 -2.12 -5.64
N GLY A 57 8.11 -3.33 -5.42
CA GLY A 57 8.89 -4.53 -5.17
C GLY A 57 9.12 -4.81 -3.68
N PRO A 58 9.74 -5.95 -3.32
CA PRO A 58 9.85 -6.41 -1.93
C PRO A 58 10.66 -5.48 -1.02
N ARG A 59 11.46 -4.59 -1.61
CA ARG A 59 12.32 -3.61 -0.91
C ARG A 59 12.09 -2.17 -1.36
N CYS A 60 11.06 -1.92 -2.17
CA CYS A 60 10.80 -0.59 -2.76
C CYS A 60 12.00 -0.01 -3.53
N ASP A 61 12.74 -0.88 -4.20
CA ASP A 61 13.97 -0.57 -4.93
C ASP A 61 13.77 -0.56 -6.46
N ILE A 62 12.56 -0.88 -6.93
CA ILE A 62 12.22 -0.89 -8.34
C ILE A 62 11.39 0.35 -8.63
N ALA A 63 11.87 1.23 -9.51
CA ALA A 63 11.11 2.39 -9.95
C ALA A 63 9.87 1.96 -10.75
N CYS A 64 8.77 2.71 -10.65
CA CYS A 64 7.57 2.43 -11.43
C CYS A 64 7.90 2.37 -12.94
N PRO A 65 7.45 1.34 -13.66
CA PRO A 65 7.74 1.22 -15.07
C PRO A 65 6.88 2.20 -15.86
N TYR A 66 7.44 2.94 -16.80
CA TYR A 66 6.65 3.76 -17.72
C TYR A 66 5.56 2.90 -18.42
N PRO A 67 4.31 3.38 -18.52
CA PRO A 67 3.82 4.73 -18.21
C PRO A 67 3.23 4.89 -16.81
N GLN A 68 3.60 4.05 -15.83
CA GLN A 68 3.00 4.07 -14.50
C GLN A 68 3.76 4.98 -13.53
N TYR A 69 3.03 5.60 -12.61
CA TYR A 69 3.59 6.44 -11.56
C TYR A 69 2.77 6.39 -10.27
N GLY A 70 3.23 7.07 -9.23
CA GLY A 70 2.51 7.28 -7.97
C GLY A 70 2.60 6.09 -7.02
N HIS A 71 1.67 6.03 -6.07
CA HIS A 71 1.62 4.94 -5.09
C HIS A 71 1.20 3.63 -5.76
N ASN A 72 1.94 2.55 -5.49
CA ASN A 72 1.74 1.24 -6.11
C ASN A 72 1.77 1.22 -7.65
N CYS A 73 2.29 2.27 -8.29
CA CYS A 73 2.32 2.43 -9.75
C CYS A 73 0.92 2.31 -10.41
N LEU A 74 -0.14 2.78 -9.72
CA LEU A 74 -1.51 2.68 -10.22
C LEU A 74 -1.94 3.87 -11.10
N SER A 75 -1.22 4.99 -11.04
CA SER A 75 -1.46 6.14 -11.90
C SER A 75 -0.74 5.97 -13.23
N LYS A 76 -1.20 6.68 -14.26
CA LYS A 76 -0.65 6.57 -15.62
C LYS A 76 -0.30 7.94 -16.19
N CYS A 77 0.94 8.11 -16.61
CA CYS A 77 1.42 9.32 -17.26
C CYS A 77 0.72 9.55 -18.61
N SER A 78 0.42 10.82 -18.87
CA SER A 78 -0.15 11.34 -20.12
C SER A 78 0.89 12.06 -21.00
N CYS A 79 2.14 12.12 -20.54
CA CYS A 79 3.31 12.74 -21.17
C CYS A 79 4.30 11.68 -21.70
N THR A 80 5.37 12.13 -22.37
CA THR A 80 6.45 11.24 -22.82
C THR A 80 7.23 10.66 -21.66
N GLU A 81 7.91 9.53 -21.88
CA GLU A 81 8.73 8.86 -20.86
C GLU A 81 9.74 9.81 -20.20
N ASP A 82 10.39 10.67 -21.00
CA ASP A 82 11.37 11.66 -20.51
C ASP A 82 10.79 12.72 -19.55
N HIS A 83 9.45 12.86 -19.50
CA HIS A 83 8.74 13.83 -18.67
C HIS A 83 7.85 13.17 -17.60
N CYS A 84 7.87 11.84 -17.51
CA CYS A 84 7.08 11.09 -16.54
C CYS A 84 7.94 10.80 -15.31
N ASP A 85 7.74 11.56 -14.24
CA ASP A 85 8.36 11.25 -12.96
C ASP A 85 7.66 10.01 -12.35
N PRO A 86 8.41 8.98 -11.90
CA PRO A 86 7.80 7.80 -11.31
C PRO A 86 6.95 8.10 -10.06
N ALA A 87 7.28 9.12 -9.26
CA ALA A 87 6.53 9.49 -8.07
C ALA A 87 5.39 10.44 -8.39
N ASP A 88 5.67 11.49 -9.17
CA ASP A 88 4.79 12.65 -9.32
C ASP A 88 4.03 12.68 -10.66
N GLY A 89 4.43 11.86 -11.63
CA GLY A 89 3.79 11.77 -12.94
C GLY A 89 4.22 12.90 -13.86
N CYS A 90 3.27 13.54 -14.54
CA CYS A 90 3.56 14.55 -15.55
C CYS A 90 3.62 15.97 -14.96
N PRO A 91 4.55 16.83 -15.41
CA PRO A 91 4.61 18.23 -14.99
C PRO A 91 3.30 18.95 -15.34
N GLY A 92 2.68 19.58 -14.34
CA GLY A 92 1.41 20.31 -14.49
C GLY A 92 0.13 19.53 -14.13
N GLU A 93 0.21 18.26 -13.74
CA GLU A 93 -0.92 17.55 -13.09
C GLU A 93 -1.05 17.92 -11.60
N SER A 94 -0.03 18.55 -11.00
CA SER A 94 0.00 18.99 -9.59
C SER A 94 -0.53 20.40 -9.32
N ASP A 95 -0.79 21.20 -10.36
CA ASP A 95 -0.95 22.67 -10.20
C ASP A 95 -2.36 23.20 -10.51
N VAL A 96 -3.37 22.33 -10.65
CA VAL A 96 -4.75 22.74 -11.02
C VAL A 96 -5.70 22.88 -9.81
N TYR A 97 -5.21 22.69 -8.58
CA TYR A 97 -6.01 22.86 -7.34
C TYR A 97 -5.40 23.83 -6.31
N MET A 98 -4.88 24.97 -6.77
CA MET A 98 -4.77 26.18 -5.92
C MET A 98 -5.48 27.36 -6.57
#